data_AF-A0A7C4MCK2-F1
#
_entry.id   AF-A0A7C4MCK2-F1
#
_cell.length_a   1.000
_cell.length_b   1.000
_cell.length_c   1.000
_cell.angle_alpha   90.00
_cell.angle_beta   90.00
_cell.angle_gamma   90.00
#
_symmetry.space_group_name_H-M   'P 1'
#
loop_
_entity.id
_entity.type
_entity.pdbx_description
1 polymer ?
#
loop_
_entity_poly.entity_id
_entity_poly.type
_entity_poly.pdbx_seq_one_letter_code
_entity_poly.pdbx_strand_id
1 'polypeptide(L)'
;MKERRMSIREFLKRFDRGDFDSKDVNVQIEAGWWDWFCKDSALRNKTYYLAKKLKSLLPSPKIDIDKTYVWFKNNCLVSGKLYDDFRISDLKTGDVLYTIIPKDPTAGNKAAVWGYENDFSEPLVVGSWKDVVHFFKSKR
;
A
#
# COMPACT_ATOMS: atom_id res chain seq x y z
N MET A 1 -17.69 9.63 -9.61
CA MET A 1 -16.48 9.52 -10.45
C MET A 1 -16.15 8.05 -10.61
N LYS A 2 -15.95 7.53 -11.84
CA LYS A 2 -15.45 6.16 -12.02
C LYS A 2 -14.03 6.10 -11.45
N GLU A 3 -13.81 5.27 -10.43
CA GLU A 3 -12.47 5.00 -9.91
C GLU A 3 -11.55 4.57 -11.06
N ARG A 4 -10.51 5.37 -11.33
CA ARG A 4 -9.44 4.97 -12.25
C ARG A 4 -8.52 4.01 -11.52
N ARG A 5 -8.91 2.74 -11.46
CA ARG A 5 -8.02 1.66 -10.99
C ARG A 5 -6.97 1.42 -12.07
N MET A 6 -5.70 1.61 -11.74
CA MET A 6 -4.57 1.28 -12.62
C MET A 6 -3.84 0.07 -12.08
N SER A 7 -3.42 -0.86 -12.94
CA SER A 7 -2.66 -2.03 -12.47
C SER A 7 -1.37 -1.59 -11.78
N ILE A 8 -0.83 -2.44 -10.90
CA ILE A 8 0.47 -2.18 -10.26
C ILE A 8 1.55 -1.97 -11.33
N ARG A 9 1.50 -2.70 -12.45
CA ARG A 9 2.41 -2.47 -13.58
C ARG A 9 2.35 -1.03 -14.09
N GLU A 10 1.16 -0.50 -14.32
CA GLU A 10 1.00 0.86 -14.82
C GLU A 10 1.38 1.90 -13.76
N PHE A 11 0.97 1.68 -12.50
CA PHE A 11 1.38 2.53 -11.38
C PHE A 11 2.91 2.66 -11.31
N LEU A 12 3.64 1.54 -11.37
CA LEU A 12 5.10 1.54 -11.29
C LEU A 12 5.75 2.25 -12.48
N LYS A 13 5.21 2.08 -13.69
CA LYS A 13 5.70 2.81 -14.88
C LYS A 13 5.54 4.32 -14.71
N ARG A 14 4.37 4.79 -14.28
CA ARG A 14 4.09 6.22 -14.05
C ARG A 14 4.93 6.77 -12.89
N PHE A 15 5.06 6.00 -11.82
CA PHE A 15 5.91 6.36 -10.68
C PHE A 15 7.37 6.54 -11.11
N ASP A 16 7.91 5.64 -11.92
CA ASP A 16 9.31 5.71 -12.39
C ASP A 16 9.56 6.82 -13.41
N ARG A 17 8.52 7.26 -14.13
CA ARG A 17 8.57 8.43 -15.00
C ARG A 17 8.51 9.76 -14.23
N GLY A 18 8.14 9.73 -12.94
CA GLY A 18 7.99 10.93 -12.12
C GLY A 18 6.61 11.60 -12.25
N ASP A 19 5.60 10.89 -12.75
CA ASP A 19 4.23 11.44 -12.90
C ASP A 19 3.63 11.92 -11.57
N PHE A 20 4.11 11.38 -10.45
CA PHE A 20 3.59 11.64 -9.10
C PHE A 20 4.48 12.59 -8.27
N ASP A 21 5.32 13.39 -8.92
CA ASP A 21 6.31 14.25 -8.27
C ASP A 21 5.74 15.55 -7.71
N SER A 22 4.62 16.00 -8.26
CA SER A 22 3.91 17.19 -7.82
C SER A 22 3.31 16.99 -6.42
N LYS A 23 3.28 18.07 -5.62
CA LYS A 23 2.58 18.10 -4.33
C LYS A 23 1.08 18.38 -4.45
N ASP A 24 0.58 18.59 -5.67
CA ASP A 24 -0.85 18.76 -5.93
C ASP A 24 -1.62 17.53 -5.42
N VAL A 25 -2.64 17.77 -4.60
CA VAL A 25 -3.49 16.73 -4.02
C VAL A 25 -4.15 15.87 -5.10
N ASN A 26 -4.54 16.45 -6.24
CA ASN A 26 -5.16 15.71 -7.34
C ASN A 26 -4.19 14.71 -7.97
N VAL A 27 -2.92 15.09 -8.10
CA VAL A 27 -1.86 14.17 -8.57
C VAL A 27 -1.66 13.02 -7.59
N GLN A 28 -1.80 13.27 -6.29
CA GLN A 28 -1.67 12.23 -5.27
C GLN A 28 -2.93 11.35 -5.18
N ILE A 29 -4.13 11.89 -5.38
CA ILE A 29 -5.35 11.09 -5.58
C ILE A 29 -5.18 10.18 -6.80
N GLU A 30 -4.66 10.69 -7.92
CA GLU A 30 -4.33 9.87 -9.09
C GLU A 30 -3.27 8.81 -8.80
N ALA A 31 -2.32 9.08 -7.91
CA ALA A 31 -1.33 8.08 -7.47
C ALA A 31 -1.94 6.95 -6.62
N GLY A 32 -3.19 7.10 -6.17
CA GLY A 32 -3.93 6.07 -5.44
C GLY A 32 -4.27 6.42 -3.99
N TRP A 33 -4.15 7.68 -3.57
CA TRP A 33 -4.62 8.09 -2.24
C TRP A 33 -6.15 8.07 -2.15
N TRP A 34 -6.68 7.25 -1.23
CA TRP A 34 -8.11 7.08 -1.03
C TRP A 34 -8.67 7.97 0.09
N ASP A 35 -7.97 7.99 1.22
CA ASP A 35 -8.40 8.68 2.44
C ASP A 35 -7.17 8.96 3.33
N TRP A 36 -7.13 10.15 3.93
CA TRP A 36 -5.98 10.60 4.72
C TRP A 36 -6.37 11.66 5.75
N PHE A 37 -5.66 11.67 6.88
CA PHE A 37 -5.79 12.67 7.94
C PHE A 37 -4.60 13.63 8.03
N CYS A 38 -3.50 13.32 7.32
CA CYS A 38 -2.34 14.20 7.22
C CYS A 38 -2.59 15.38 6.27
N LYS A 39 -1.66 16.35 6.21
CA LYS A 39 -1.76 17.46 5.24
C LYS A 39 -1.54 16.95 3.81
N ASP A 40 -2.27 17.49 2.84
CA ASP A 40 -2.13 17.15 1.41
C ASP A 40 -0.69 17.26 0.92
N SER A 41 0.03 18.30 1.37
CA SER A 41 1.43 18.52 1.01
C SER A 41 2.40 17.42 1.48
N ALA A 42 1.98 16.55 2.40
CA ALA A 42 2.74 15.39 2.85
C ALA A 42 2.53 14.15 1.97
N LEU A 43 1.44 14.08 1.19
CA LEU A 43 1.06 12.90 0.41
C LEU A 43 2.14 12.50 -0.58
N ARG A 44 2.74 13.45 -1.30
CA ARG A 44 3.83 13.19 -2.26
C ARG A 44 4.99 12.40 -1.65
N ASN A 45 5.44 12.80 -0.46
CA ASN A 45 6.54 12.11 0.22
C ASN A 45 6.13 10.72 0.72
N LYS A 46 4.88 10.59 1.17
CA LYS A 46 4.31 9.31 1.60
C LYS A 46 4.11 8.34 0.42
N THR A 47 3.62 8.80 -0.72
CA THR A 47 3.55 8.04 -1.99
C THR A 47 4.91 7.45 -2.31
N TYR A 48 5.95 8.27 -2.28
CA TYR A 48 7.33 7.82 -2.55
C TYR A 48 7.82 6.78 -1.54
N TYR A 49 7.50 6.94 -0.26
CA TYR A 49 7.84 5.97 0.77
C TYR A 49 7.11 4.63 0.52
N LEU A 50 5.79 4.66 0.33
CA LEU A 50 4.96 3.46 0.14
C LEU A 50 5.22 2.78 -1.21
N ALA A 51 5.45 3.52 -2.28
CA ALA A 51 5.82 2.96 -3.59
C ALA A 51 7.16 2.23 -3.55
N LYS A 52 8.16 2.78 -2.85
CA LYS A 52 9.44 2.08 -2.61
C LYS A 52 9.26 0.80 -1.79
N LYS A 53 8.33 0.82 -0.83
CA LYS A 53 7.94 -0.37 -0.05
C LYS A 53 7.30 -1.41 -0.96
N LEU A 54 6.30 -1.05 -1.75
CA LEU A 54 5.67 -1.91 -2.77
C LEU A 54 6.72 -2.53 -3.70
N LYS A 55 7.62 -1.72 -4.27
CA LYS A 55 8.72 -2.20 -5.12
C LYS A 55 9.58 -3.26 -4.45
N SER A 56 9.87 -3.12 -3.15
CA SER A 56 10.69 -4.10 -2.42
C SER A 56 10.01 -5.46 -2.23
N LEU A 57 8.68 -5.52 -2.36
CA LEU A 57 7.91 -6.77 -2.32
C LEU A 57 7.96 -7.51 -3.66
N LEU A 58 8.36 -6.83 -4.75
CA LEU A 58 8.30 -7.37 -6.11
C LEU A 58 9.68 -7.87 -6.61
N PRO A 59 9.71 -8.87 -7.52
CA PRO A 59 8.57 -9.70 -7.90
C PRO A 59 8.10 -10.58 -6.73
N SER A 60 6.81 -10.91 -6.70
CA SER A 60 6.20 -11.75 -5.67
C SER A 60 5.32 -12.82 -6.33
N PRO A 61 5.42 -14.10 -5.93
CA PRO A 61 4.46 -15.13 -6.35
C PRO A 61 3.03 -14.90 -5.83
N LYS A 62 2.84 -13.97 -4.87
CA LYS A 62 1.55 -13.64 -4.26
C LYS A 62 0.87 -12.43 -4.92
N ILE A 63 1.57 -11.68 -5.78
CA ILE A 63 1.08 -10.46 -6.42
C ILE A 63 1.22 -10.57 -7.94
N ASP A 64 0.08 -10.68 -8.64
CA ASP A 64 0.03 -10.51 -10.09
C ASP A 64 -0.10 -9.01 -10.41
N ILE A 65 0.99 -8.39 -10.85
CA ILE A 65 1.05 -6.93 -11.07
C ILE A 65 0.18 -6.43 -12.23
N ASP A 66 -0.35 -7.33 -13.06
CA ASP A 66 -1.26 -7.01 -14.15
C ASP A 66 -2.73 -7.13 -13.73
N LYS A 67 -3.03 -7.98 -12.75
CA LYS A 67 -4.39 -8.23 -12.25
C LYS A 67 -4.70 -7.56 -10.92
N THR A 68 -3.74 -6.85 -10.34
CA THR A 68 -3.93 -6.14 -9.07
C THR A 68 -3.60 -4.66 -9.21
N TYR A 69 -4.16 -3.84 -8.34
CA TYR A 69 -3.82 -2.43 -8.18
C TYR A 69 -3.41 -2.11 -6.74
N VAL A 70 -2.66 -1.03 -6.56
CA VAL A 70 -2.29 -0.49 -5.26
C VAL A 70 -3.08 0.79 -4.96
N TRP A 71 -3.41 1.00 -3.70
CA TRP A 71 -3.94 2.26 -3.19
C TRP A 71 -3.44 2.52 -1.77
N PHE A 72 -3.51 3.79 -1.35
CA PHE A 72 -2.86 4.30 -0.15
C PHE A 72 -3.86 4.90 0.82
N LYS A 73 -3.58 4.74 2.12
CA LYS A 73 -4.29 5.44 3.19
C LYS A 73 -3.31 6.00 4.20
N ASN A 74 -3.73 7.08 4.86
CA ASN A 74 -3.13 7.56 6.08
C ASN A 74 -4.22 7.53 7.14
N ASN A 75 -4.12 6.62 8.09
CA ASN A 75 -5.17 6.34 9.06
C ASN A 75 -4.95 7.12 10.36
N CYS A 76 -6.06 7.40 11.04
CA CYS A 76 -6.09 8.01 12.36
C CYS A 76 -6.61 6.99 13.39
N LEU A 77 -5.85 6.76 14.46
CA LEU A 77 -6.35 6.05 15.63
C LEU A 77 -7.16 7.02 16.50
N VAL A 78 -8.20 6.52 17.18
CA VAL A 78 -8.98 7.31 18.17
C VAL A 78 -8.06 7.94 19.22
N SER A 79 -7.01 7.23 19.61
CA SER A 79 -5.90 7.74 20.39
C SER A 79 -4.59 7.17 19.82
N GLY A 80 -3.68 8.03 19.38
CA GLY A 80 -2.38 7.60 18.86
C GLY A 80 -1.84 8.45 17.71
N LYS A 81 -0.73 8.00 17.12
CA LYS A 81 -0.12 8.65 15.96
C LYS A 81 -0.79 8.17 14.68
N LEU A 82 -0.91 9.08 13.70
CA LEU A 82 -1.27 8.71 12.34
C LEU A 82 -0.28 7.69 11.78
N TYR A 83 -0.76 6.77 10.96
CA TYR A 83 0.07 5.78 10.30
C TYR A 83 -0.34 5.59 8.84
N ASP A 84 0.59 5.11 8.02
CA ASP A 84 0.37 4.91 6.60
C ASP A 84 0.19 3.41 6.32
N ASP A 85 -0.76 3.08 5.45
CA ASP A 85 -0.89 1.75 4.86
C ASP A 85 -0.95 1.85 3.34
N PHE A 86 -0.63 0.74 2.69
CA PHE A 86 -0.98 0.53 1.30
C PHE A 86 -1.64 -0.82 1.16
N ARG A 87 -2.59 -0.89 0.22
CA ARG A 87 -3.38 -2.08 -0.01
C ARG A 87 -3.23 -2.55 -1.43
N ILE A 88 -3.24 -3.86 -1.60
CA ILE A 88 -3.25 -4.52 -2.90
C ILE A 88 -4.62 -5.14 -3.06
N SER A 89 -5.30 -4.75 -4.13
CA SER A 89 -6.66 -5.21 -4.43
C SER A 89 -6.72 -5.85 -5.82
N ASP A 90 -7.65 -6.78 -5.99
CA ASP A 90 -7.96 -7.35 -7.32
C ASP A 90 -8.50 -6.24 -8.24
N LEU A 91 -7.94 -6.14 -9.44
CA LEU A 91 -8.28 -5.07 -10.38
C LEU A 91 -9.71 -5.18 -10.92
N LYS A 92 -10.25 -6.41 -11.02
CA LYS A 92 -11.56 -6.69 -11.57
C LYS A 92 -12.66 -6.51 -10.52
N THR A 93 -12.49 -7.08 -9.34
CA THR A 93 -13.52 -7.04 -8.29
C THR A 93 -13.39 -5.83 -7.39
N GLY A 94 -12.17 -5.38 -7.12
CA GLY A 94 -11.87 -4.36 -6.10
C GLY A 94 -11.63 -4.95 -4.72
N ASP A 95 -11.73 -6.26 -4.56
CA ASP A 95 -11.53 -6.91 -3.27
C ASP A 95 -10.11 -6.68 -2.77
N VAL A 96 -9.98 -6.33 -1.50
CA VAL A 96 -8.67 -6.18 -0.86
C VAL A 96 -8.09 -7.58 -0.66
N LEU A 97 -6.90 -7.80 -1.22
CA LEU A 97 -6.14 -9.04 -1.04
C LEU A 97 -5.18 -8.92 0.13
N TYR A 98 -4.49 -7.78 0.23
CA TYR A 98 -3.54 -7.51 1.30
C TYR A 98 -3.63 -6.07 1.79
N THR A 99 -3.57 -5.88 3.10
CA THR A 99 -3.30 -4.59 3.74
C THR A 99 -1.92 -4.64 4.36
N ILE A 100 -1.02 -3.74 3.94
CA ILE A 100 0.37 -3.72 4.37
C ILE A 100 0.63 -2.42 5.12
N ILE A 101 1.04 -2.55 6.39
CA ILE A 101 1.32 -1.43 7.29
C ILE A 101 2.82 -1.43 7.59
N PRO A 102 3.64 -0.55 6.98
CA PRO A 102 5.08 -0.56 7.21
C PRO A 102 5.51 -0.24 8.64
N LYS A 103 4.65 0.46 9.39
CA LYS A 103 4.86 0.83 10.80
C LYS A 103 3.51 0.94 11.50
N ASP A 104 3.09 -0.17 12.11
CA ASP A 104 1.81 -0.30 12.78
C ASP A 104 1.91 0.13 14.25
N PRO A 105 1.25 1.23 14.65
CA PRO A 105 1.28 1.72 16.03
C PRO A 105 0.62 0.74 17.02
N THR A 106 -0.30 -0.11 16.58
CA THR A 106 -0.97 -1.12 17.44
C THR A 106 -0.14 -2.39 17.61
N ALA A 107 0.85 -2.61 16.74
CA ALA A 107 1.79 -3.72 16.80
C ALA A 107 3.18 -3.30 17.31
N GLY A 108 3.25 -2.32 18.22
CA GLY A 108 4.51 -1.84 18.79
C GLY A 108 5.44 -1.20 17.75
N ASN A 109 4.89 -0.55 16.72
CA ASN A 109 5.60 0.04 15.58
C ASN A 109 6.34 -0.97 14.68
N LYS A 110 6.01 -2.26 14.77
CA LYS A 110 6.44 -3.27 13.80
C LYS A 110 5.68 -3.11 12.48
N ALA A 111 6.19 -3.70 11.40
CA ALA A 111 5.42 -3.84 10.18
C ALA A 111 4.39 -4.95 10.35
N ALA A 112 3.22 -4.80 9.73
CA ALA A 112 2.15 -5.79 9.74
C ALA A 112 1.61 -6.06 8.33
N VAL A 113 1.21 -7.30 8.08
CA VAL A 113 0.48 -7.71 6.86
C VAL A 113 -0.80 -8.41 7.30
N TRP A 114 -1.91 -7.97 6.74
CA TRP A 114 -3.19 -8.64 6.82
C TRP A 114 -3.59 -9.07 5.42
N GLY A 115 -4.31 -10.17 5.28
CA GLY A 115 -4.70 -10.61 3.95
C GLY A 115 -5.80 -11.65 3.95
N TYR A 116 -6.26 -11.94 2.75
CA TYR A 116 -7.37 -12.85 2.50
C TYR A 116 -7.06 -14.31 2.84
N GLU A 117 -5.79 -14.69 3.03
CA GLU A 117 -5.37 -16.08 3.31
C GLU A 117 -5.98 -16.64 4.60
N ASN A 118 -6.37 -15.77 5.53
CA ASN A 118 -7.10 -16.09 6.75
C ASN A 118 -8.32 -15.18 6.97
N ASP A 119 -8.93 -14.69 5.87
CA ASP A 119 -10.09 -13.79 5.88
C ASP A 119 -9.90 -12.54 6.76
N PHE A 120 -8.66 -12.03 6.85
CA PHE A 120 -8.31 -10.88 7.68
C PHE A 120 -8.60 -11.07 9.18
N SER A 121 -8.75 -12.31 9.66
CA SER A 121 -9.05 -12.61 11.07
C SER A 121 -7.90 -12.27 12.01
N GLU A 122 -6.66 -12.41 11.55
CA GLU A 122 -5.44 -12.07 12.29
C GLU A 122 -4.31 -11.63 11.33
N PRO A 123 -3.23 -10.98 11.81
CA PRO A 123 -2.12 -10.61 10.94
C PRO A 123 -1.38 -11.85 10.42
N LEU A 124 -1.13 -11.89 9.10
CA LEU A 124 -0.26 -12.89 8.46
C LEU A 124 1.22 -12.68 8.82
N VAL A 125 1.61 -11.44 9.11
CA VAL A 125 2.96 -11.07 9.54
C VAL A 125 2.86 -9.96 10.57
N VAL A 126 3.63 -10.07 11.66
CA VAL A 126 4.00 -8.95 12.54
C VAL A 126 5.49 -9.00 12.80
N GLY A 127 6.26 -8.02 12.32
CA GLY A 127 7.71 -8.10 12.41
C GLY A 127 8.47 -6.92 11.81
N SER A 128 9.72 -7.18 11.43
CA SER A 128 10.52 -6.23 10.68
C SER A 128 10.03 -6.13 9.23
N TRP A 129 10.47 -5.10 8.50
CA TRP A 129 10.21 -5.02 7.06
C TRP A 129 10.84 -6.20 6.28
N LYS A 130 11.91 -6.81 6.80
CA LYS A 130 12.51 -8.00 6.18
C LYS A 130 11.57 -9.19 6.24
N ASP A 131 10.81 -9.34 7.33
CA ASP A 131 9.83 -10.42 7.48
C ASP A 131 8.68 -10.25 6.49
N VAL A 132 8.22 -9.00 6.28
CA VAL A 132 7.24 -8.67 5.24
C VAL A 132 7.76 -9.02 3.84
N VAL A 133 8.99 -8.60 3.50
CA VAL A 133 9.59 -8.93 2.20
C VAL A 133 9.75 -10.45 2.03
N HIS A 134 10.15 -11.16 3.09
CA HIS A 134 10.27 -12.61 3.06
C HIS A 134 8.92 -13.28 2.78
N PHE A 135 7.85 -12.86 3.48
CA PHE A 135 6.49 -13.35 3.24
C PHE A 135 6.06 -13.15 1.79
N PHE A 136 6.27 -11.97 1.21
CA PHE A 136 5.87 -11.74 -0.18
C PHE A 136 6.76 -12.47 -1.19
N LYS A 137 7.98 -12.86 -0.84
CA LYS A 137 8.88 -13.59 -1.74
C LYS A 137 8.80 -15.11 -1.58
N SER A 138 8.24 -15.60 -0.48
CA SER A 138 8.05 -17.03 -0.27
C SER A 138 6.94 -17.57 -1.18
N LYS A 139 7.11 -18.81 -1.64
CA LYS A 139 6.04 -19.53 -2.33
C LYS A 139 4.90 -19.79 -1.32
N ARG A 140 3.68 -19.90 -1.83
CA ARG A 140 2.57 -20.46 -1.05
C ARG A 140 2.82 -21.94 -0.78
#